data_AF-A0A5C6MHQ0-F1
#
_entry.id   AF-A0A5C6MHQ0-F1
#
_cell.length_a   1.000
_cell.length_b   1.000
_cell.length_c   1.000
_cell.angle_alpha   90.00
_cell.angle_beta   90.00
_cell.angle_gamma   90.00
#
_symmetry.space_group_name_H-M   'P 1'
#
loop_
_entity.id
_entity.type
_entity.pdbx_description
1 polymer ?
#
loop_
_entity_poly.entity_id
_entity_poly.type
_entity_poly.pdbx_seq_one_letter_code
_entity_poly.pdbx_strand_id
1 'polypeptide(L)'
;MDKLKLMPVISDTERVALEAGSTWIDAELFSGRPNFQRILSEPYRALSVDEQSFIDNQVEKVCALTTDWEVCQNGDLPKPVWDYIKKELFLGMIIPKEYGGLGFSALGHSAVIAKLTSYSTTLGVTCMVPNSLGPAELLIHYGTDKHKSYYLPRLARGDEIPCFALTEPQAGSDAGSLVSSGTLFRGPDGQLMIRLNWEKTLHHLGSGGDSHWFGGSHQGPGKYFGSW
;
A
#
# COMPACT_ATOMS: atom_id res chain seq x y z
N MET A 1 35.73 27.16 29.55
CA MET A 1 34.41 26.56 29.87
C MET A 1 33.80 26.11 28.55
N ASP A 2 34.24 24.98 27.99
CA ASP A 2 33.80 24.49 26.66
C ASP A 2 33.61 22.97 26.67
N LYS A 3 32.64 22.51 27.45
CA LYS A 3 32.24 21.08 27.48
C LYS A 3 30.71 20.96 27.52
N LEU A 4 30.03 21.38 26.46
CA LEU A 4 28.61 21.10 26.22
C LEU A 4 28.30 21.19 24.70
N LYS A 5 28.93 20.33 23.90
CA LYS A 5 28.53 20.06 22.50
C LYS A 5 28.59 18.55 22.23
N LEU A 6 27.89 17.78 23.06
CA LEU A 6 27.86 16.30 23.01
C LEU A 6 26.55 15.75 22.43
N MET A 7 25.68 16.60 21.91
CA MET A 7 24.47 16.13 21.22
C MET A 7 24.75 16.04 19.71
N PRO A 8 24.51 14.87 19.08
CA PRO A 8 24.62 14.73 17.64
C PRO A 8 23.67 15.72 16.95
N VAL A 9 24.17 16.39 15.91
CA VAL A 9 23.39 17.35 15.12
C VAL A 9 22.44 16.54 14.24
N ILE A 10 21.18 16.45 14.65
CA ILE A 10 20.11 15.81 13.88
C ILE A 10 19.91 16.63 12.59
N SER A 11 20.06 15.98 11.44
CA SER A 11 19.81 16.59 10.12
C SER A 11 18.34 17.01 9.98
N ASP A 12 18.04 17.99 9.12
CA ASP A 12 16.66 18.43 8.93
C ASP A 12 15.75 17.29 8.42
N THR A 13 16.30 16.36 7.62
CA THR A 13 15.61 15.15 7.19
C THR A 13 15.34 14.19 8.36
N GLU A 14 16.32 13.95 9.24
CA GLU A 14 16.10 13.12 10.44
C GLU A 14 15.12 13.77 11.41
N ARG A 15 15.13 15.10 11.54
CA ARG A 15 14.17 15.83 12.37
C ARG A 15 12.76 15.68 11.82
N VAL A 16 12.58 15.87 10.52
CA VAL A 16 11.29 15.64 9.86
C VAL A 16 10.86 14.19 10.00
N ALA A 17 11.76 13.21 9.92
CA ALA A 17 11.42 11.80 10.16
C ALA A 17 11.04 11.50 11.61
N LEU A 18 11.69 12.16 12.59
CA LEU A 18 11.40 12.03 14.02
C LEU A 18 10.11 12.76 14.43
N GLU A 19 9.79 13.86 13.77
CA GLU A 19 8.58 14.67 13.99
C GLU A 19 7.40 14.23 13.09
N ALA A 20 7.66 13.42 12.05
CA ALA A 20 6.65 12.84 11.19
C ALA A 20 5.92 11.72 11.95
N GLY A 21 4.91 12.12 12.70
CA GLY A 21 4.03 11.20 13.40
C GLY A 21 3.35 11.88 14.58
N SER A 22 2.22 11.32 15.01
CA SER A 22 1.67 11.64 16.33
C SER A 22 2.31 10.71 17.35
N THR A 23 2.83 11.25 18.45
CA THR A 23 3.18 10.43 19.60
C THR A 23 1.90 10.11 20.38
N TRP A 24 1.40 8.89 20.22
CA TRP A 24 0.15 8.43 20.86
C TRP A 24 0.45 7.91 22.29
N ILE A 25 0.10 6.66 22.59
CA ILE A 25 0.35 6.05 23.91
C ILE A 25 1.85 5.87 24.16
N ASP A 26 2.65 5.72 23.10
CA ASP A 26 4.09 5.50 23.21
C ASP A 26 4.79 6.62 24.00
N ALA A 27 4.46 7.90 23.74
CA ALA A 27 5.06 9.00 24.51
C ALA A 27 4.74 8.91 26.01
N GLU A 28 3.51 8.52 26.35
CA GLU A 28 3.11 8.37 27.74
C GLU A 28 3.83 7.22 28.44
N LEU A 29 3.98 6.08 27.75
CA LEU A 29 4.75 4.95 28.24
C LEU A 29 6.23 5.33 28.43
N PHE A 30 6.87 5.92 27.41
CA PHE A 30 8.28 6.30 27.45
C PHE A 30 8.57 7.50 28.36
N SER A 31 7.56 8.31 28.70
CA SER A 31 7.68 9.35 29.73
C SER A 31 7.77 8.79 31.16
N GLY A 32 7.48 7.50 31.35
CA GLY A 32 7.37 6.87 32.67
C GLY A 32 6.16 7.32 33.48
N ARG A 33 5.21 8.04 32.86
CA ARG A 33 3.99 8.56 33.50
C ARG A 33 2.74 8.27 32.65
N PRO A 34 2.40 6.99 32.41
CA PRO A 34 1.24 6.65 31.61
C PRO A 34 -0.08 7.05 32.28
N ASN A 35 -0.97 7.71 31.57
CA ASN A 35 -2.34 7.96 32.03
C ASN A 35 -3.24 6.79 31.61
N PHE A 36 -3.23 5.72 32.41
CA PHE A 36 -4.03 4.52 32.13
C PHE A 36 -5.53 4.79 32.05
N GLN A 37 -6.05 5.78 32.81
CA GLN A 37 -7.46 6.10 32.75
C GLN A 37 -7.85 6.67 31.38
N ARG A 38 -7.02 7.57 30.82
CA ARG A 38 -7.19 8.06 29.45
C ARG A 38 -7.07 6.92 28.43
N ILE A 39 -6.00 6.13 28.52
CA ILE A 39 -5.70 5.02 27.60
C ILE A 39 -6.86 4.02 27.54
N LEU A 40 -7.37 3.59 28.70
CA LEU A 40 -8.45 2.60 28.80
C LEU A 40 -9.82 3.19 28.46
N SER A 41 -9.97 4.52 28.48
CA SER A 41 -11.20 5.21 28.07
C SER A 41 -11.29 5.46 26.57
N GLU A 42 -10.22 5.19 25.81
CA GLU A 42 -10.21 5.42 24.37
C GLU A 42 -11.27 4.54 23.69
N PRO A 43 -12.22 5.12 22.94
CA PRO A 43 -13.26 4.35 22.32
C PRO A 43 -12.68 3.48 21.20
N TYR A 44 -12.77 2.16 21.37
CA TYR A 44 -12.64 1.26 20.22
C TYR A 44 -13.84 1.47 19.32
N ARG A 45 -13.60 2.01 18.11
CA ARG A 45 -14.65 2.12 17.10
C ARG A 45 -15.18 0.72 16.79
N ALA A 46 -16.49 0.60 16.67
CA ALA A 46 -17.10 -0.60 16.11
C ALA A 46 -17.02 -0.54 14.59
N LEU A 47 -17.08 -1.72 13.96
CA LEU A 47 -17.31 -1.81 12.52
C LEU A 47 -18.65 -1.17 12.17
N SER A 48 -18.70 -0.47 11.05
CA SER A 48 -19.95 -0.02 10.47
C SER A 48 -20.78 -1.22 10.01
N VAL A 49 -22.09 -1.00 9.81
CA VAL A 49 -23.01 -2.03 9.30
C VAL A 49 -22.54 -2.56 7.94
N ASP A 50 -22.07 -1.66 7.06
CA ASP A 50 -21.55 -2.02 5.74
C ASP A 50 -20.29 -2.90 5.84
N GLU A 51 -19.33 -2.54 6.70
CA GLU A 51 -18.09 -3.30 6.90
C GLU A 51 -18.36 -4.67 7.51
N GLN A 52 -19.22 -4.73 8.53
CA GLN A 52 -19.62 -6.00 9.16
C GLN A 52 -20.35 -6.90 8.16
N SER A 53 -21.29 -6.34 7.39
CA SER A 53 -21.99 -7.06 6.33
C SER A 53 -21.02 -7.58 5.27
N PHE A 54 -19.99 -6.81 4.91
CA PHE A 54 -18.99 -7.26 3.93
C PHE A 54 -18.19 -8.46 4.44
N ILE A 55 -17.81 -8.44 5.72
CA ILE A 55 -17.12 -9.54 6.39
C ILE A 55 -18.00 -10.80 6.46
N ASP A 56 -19.28 -10.63 6.79
CA ASP A 56 -20.20 -11.76 6.99
C ASP A 56 -20.67 -12.39 5.67
N ASN A 57 -20.53 -11.69 4.55
CA ASN A 57 -20.99 -12.16 3.24
C ASN A 57 -19.83 -12.31 2.25
N GLN A 58 -19.28 -11.20 1.76
CA GLN A 58 -18.28 -11.21 0.69
C GLN A 58 -17.01 -11.93 1.12
N VAL A 59 -16.53 -11.67 2.34
CA VAL A 59 -15.30 -12.29 2.86
C VAL A 59 -15.50 -13.78 3.08
N GLU A 60 -16.60 -14.21 3.70
CA GLU A 60 -16.93 -15.63 3.85
C GLU A 60 -16.94 -16.35 2.50
N LYS A 61 -17.58 -15.74 1.51
CA LYS A 61 -17.68 -16.33 0.18
C LYS A 61 -16.32 -16.47 -0.51
N VAL A 62 -15.44 -15.47 -0.46
CA VAL A 62 -14.11 -15.61 -1.09
C VAL A 62 -13.24 -16.63 -0.37
N CYS A 63 -13.33 -16.70 0.97
CA CYS A 63 -12.65 -17.73 1.76
C CYS A 63 -13.10 -19.15 1.38
N ALA A 64 -14.36 -19.32 0.96
CA ALA A 64 -14.87 -20.61 0.49
C ALA A 64 -14.49 -20.97 -0.96
N LEU A 65 -13.96 -20.01 -1.75
CA LEU A 65 -13.61 -20.23 -3.16
C LEU A 65 -12.22 -20.85 -3.37
N THR A 66 -11.39 -20.92 -2.32
CA THR A 66 -10.03 -21.46 -2.43
C THR A 66 -9.52 -21.96 -1.10
N THR A 67 -8.54 -22.85 -1.15
CA THR A 67 -7.72 -23.24 0.00
C THR A 67 -6.29 -22.75 -0.17
N ASP A 68 -5.56 -22.57 0.93
CA ASP A 68 -4.14 -22.18 0.87
C ASP A 68 -3.29 -23.23 0.14
N TRP A 69 -3.66 -24.51 0.25
CA TRP A 69 -3.01 -25.60 -0.47
C TRP A 69 -3.14 -25.45 -1.99
N GLU A 70 -4.33 -25.16 -2.51
CA GLU A 70 -4.55 -24.95 -3.95
C GLU A 70 -3.74 -23.76 -4.47
N VAL A 71 -3.71 -22.66 -3.70
CA VAL A 71 -2.93 -21.47 -4.04
C VAL A 71 -1.44 -21.81 -4.09
N CYS A 72 -0.93 -22.57 -3.12
CA CYS A 72 0.46 -22.99 -3.09
C CYS A 72 0.83 -23.91 -4.26
N GLN A 73 -0.06 -24.84 -4.66
CA GLN A 73 0.17 -25.72 -5.80
C GLN A 73 0.18 -24.96 -7.13
N ASN A 74 -0.71 -23.97 -7.27
CA ASN A 74 -0.82 -23.18 -8.50
C ASN A 74 0.22 -22.05 -8.58
N GLY A 75 0.80 -21.65 -7.45
CA GLY A 75 1.68 -20.48 -7.35
C GLY A 75 0.97 -19.14 -7.52
N ASP A 76 -0.37 -19.14 -7.57
CA ASP A 76 -1.23 -17.97 -7.75
C ASP A 76 -2.65 -18.29 -7.26
N LEU A 77 -3.46 -17.24 -7.04
CA LEU A 77 -4.88 -17.39 -6.76
C LEU A 77 -5.61 -17.96 -8.00
N PRO A 78 -6.52 -18.92 -7.84
CA PRO A 78 -7.34 -19.41 -8.94
C PRO A 78 -8.13 -18.28 -9.62
N LYS A 79 -8.32 -18.36 -10.94
CA LYS A 79 -9.07 -17.35 -11.71
C LYS A 79 -10.44 -16.99 -11.09
N PRO A 80 -11.27 -17.94 -10.59
CA PRO A 80 -12.53 -17.60 -9.95
C PRO A 80 -12.38 -16.70 -8.71
N VAL A 81 -11.28 -16.84 -7.97
CA VAL A 81 -10.96 -15.98 -6.83
C VAL A 81 -10.60 -14.58 -7.33
N TRP A 82 -9.70 -14.48 -8.32
CA TRP A 82 -9.33 -13.21 -8.95
C TRP A 82 -10.55 -12.45 -9.49
N ASP A 83 -11.43 -13.14 -10.21
CA ASP A 83 -12.66 -12.54 -10.75
C ASP A 83 -13.57 -12.03 -9.62
N TYR A 84 -13.69 -12.80 -8.53
CA TYR A 84 -14.52 -12.43 -7.40
C TYR A 84 -13.96 -11.25 -6.61
N ILE A 85 -12.65 -11.23 -6.31
CA ILE A 85 -12.05 -10.13 -5.55
C ILE A 85 -12.13 -8.79 -6.29
N LYS A 86 -11.99 -8.81 -7.63
CA LYS A 86 -12.17 -7.62 -8.48
C LYS A 86 -13.63 -7.18 -8.50
N LYS A 87 -14.55 -8.11 -8.73
CA LYS A 87 -15.99 -7.83 -8.79
C LYS A 87 -16.52 -7.20 -7.51
N GLU A 88 -16.11 -7.71 -6.35
CA GLU A 88 -16.57 -7.26 -5.04
C GLU A 88 -15.65 -6.17 -4.42
N LEU A 89 -14.74 -5.60 -5.22
CA LEU A 89 -13.91 -4.43 -4.86
C LEU A 89 -12.97 -4.64 -3.66
N PHE A 90 -12.48 -5.86 -3.45
CA PHE A 90 -11.49 -6.14 -2.40
C PHE A 90 -10.18 -5.36 -2.58
N LEU A 91 -9.87 -4.90 -3.78
CA LEU A 91 -8.66 -4.11 -4.10
C LEU A 91 -8.86 -2.59 -3.87
N GLY A 92 -10.09 -2.15 -3.58
CA GLY A 92 -10.48 -0.75 -3.42
C GLY A 92 -11.20 -0.46 -2.12
N MET A 93 -10.91 -1.20 -1.04
CA MET A 93 -11.54 -1.02 0.26
C MET A 93 -11.33 0.40 0.80
N ILE A 94 -10.10 0.93 0.74
CA ILE A 94 -9.78 2.27 1.27
C ILE A 94 -10.13 3.41 0.32
N ILE A 95 -10.41 3.10 -0.95
CA ILE A 95 -10.67 4.12 -1.97
C ILE A 95 -12.03 4.76 -1.68
N PRO A 96 -12.15 6.09 -1.65
CA PRO A 96 -13.41 6.77 -1.38
C PRO A 96 -14.53 6.34 -2.35
N LYS A 97 -15.77 6.29 -1.85
CA LYS A 97 -16.96 5.89 -2.63
C LYS A 97 -17.16 6.74 -3.89
N GLU A 98 -16.80 8.03 -3.86
CA GLU A 98 -16.86 8.94 -5.02
C GLU A 98 -15.96 8.53 -6.19
N TYR A 99 -14.90 7.77 -5.91
CA TYR A 99 -14.02 7.18 -6.92
C TYR A 99 -14.34 5.70 -7.19
N GLY A 100 -15.46 5.18 -6.67
CA GLY A 100 -15.91 3.81 -6.91
C GLY A 100 -15.28 2.74 -6.01
N GLY A 101 -14.64 3.14 -4.91
CA GLY A 101 -14.21 2.20 -3.85
C GLY A 101 -15.25 1.98 -2.77
N LEU A 102 -14.89 1.25 -1.72
CA LEU A 102 -15.80 0.95 -0.60
C LEU A 102 -15.77 2.01 0.51
N GLY A 103 -14.68 2.78 0.63
CA GLY A 103 -14.50 3.80 1.66
C GLY A 103 -14.47 3.23 3.08
N PHE A 104 -13.92 2.03 3.26
CA PHE A 104 -13.79 1.38 4.55
C PHE A 104 -12.82 2.13 5.45
N SER A 105 -13.10 2.09 6.75
CA SER A 105 -12.20 2.58 7.78
C SER A 105 -10.96 1.70 7.89
N ALA A 106 -9.90 2.21 8.54
CA ALA A 106 -8.72 1.42 8.86
C ALA A 106 -9.06 0.15 9.66
N LEU A 107 -10.08 0.21 10.53
CA LEU A 107 -10.56 -0.94 11.28
C LEU A 107 -11.27 -1.96 10.37
N GLY A 108 -12.16 -1.50 9.48
CA GLY A 108 -12.84 -2.36 8.50
C GLY A 108 -11.85 -3.07 7.58
N HIS A 109 -10.90 -2.32 7.03
CA HIS A 109 -9.79 -2.88 6.26
C HIS A 109 -9.01 -3.93 7.08
N SER A 110 -8.58 -3.60 8.30
CA SER A 110 -7.83 -4.52 9.16
C SER A 110 -8.61 -5.81 9.47
N ALA A 111 -9.90 -5.70 9.77
CA ALA A 111 -10.75 -6.85 10.08
C ALA A 111 -10.94 -7.78 8.87
N VAL A 112 -11.13 -7.22 7.66
CA VAL A 112 -11.18 -8.00 6.41
C VAL A 112 -9.87 -8.74 6.19
N ILE A 113 -8.72 -8.05 6.26
CA ILE A 113 -7.41 -8.68 6.04
C ILE A 113 -7.10 -9.75 7.07
N ALA A 114 -7.43 -9.52 8.35
CA ALA A 114 -7.23 -10.50 9.42
C ALA A 114 -7.96 -11.82 9.12
N LYS A 115 -9.21 -11.72 8.66
CA LYS A 115 -10.01 -12.88 8.28
C LYS A 115 -9.49 -13.57 7.02
N LEU A 116 -9.16 -12.83 5.96
CA LEU A 116 -8.61 -13.44 4.74
C LEU A 116 -7.31 -14.20 5.04
N THR A 117 -6.41 -13.59 5.82
CA THR A 117 -5.11 -14.15 6.16
C THR A 117 -5.22 -15.40 7.03
N SER A 118 -6.28 -15.54 7.84
CA SER A 118 -6.50 -16.77 8.62
C SER A 118 -6.88 -17.98 7.75
N TYR A 119 -7.30 -17.75 6.50
CA TYR A 119 -7.64 -18.81 5.54
C TYR A 119 -6.55 -19.03 4.50
N SER A 120 -5.99 -17.96 3.94
CA SER A 120 -4.84 -18.02 3.04
C SER A 120 -4.00 -16.75 3.13
N THR A 121 -2.71 -16.93 3.36
CA THR A 121 -1.77 -15.80 3.47
C THR A 121 -1.67 -15.06 2.13
N THR A 122 -1.64 -15.79 1.02
CA THR A 122 -1.58 -15.20 -0.33
C THR A 122 -2.83 -14.37 -0.64
N LEU A 123 -4.03 -14.87 -0.31
CA LEU A 123 -5.27 -14.12 -0.49
C LEU A 123 -5.28 -12.84 0.35
N GLY A 124 -4.87 -12.95 1.62
CA GLY A 124 -4.71 -11.82 2.53
C GLY A 124 -3.75 -10.76 1.98
N VAL A 125 -2.54 -11.15 1.59
CA VAL A 125 -1.52 -10.23 1.04
C VAL A 125 -1.98 -9.59 -0.27
N THR A 126 -2.62 -10.35 -1.15
CA THR A 126 -3.13 -9.86 -2.44
C THR A 126 -4.16 -8.75 -2.26
N CYS A 127 -5.03 -8.86 -1.25
CA CYS A 127 -6.00 -7.81 -0.93
C CYS A 127 -5.40 -6.70 -0.05
N MET A 128 -4.41 -7.00 0.80
CA MET A 128 -3.81 -6.06 1.74
C MET A 128 -2.94 -5.02 1.03
N VAL A 129 -2.08 -5.43 0.10
CA VAL A 129 -1.08 -4.55 -0.51
C VAL A 129 -1.75 -3.36 -1.23
N PRO A 130 -2.75 -3.55 -2.12
CA PRO A 130 -3.44 -2.42 -2.76
C PRO A 130 -4.09 -1.43 -1.79
N ASN A 131 -4.50 -1.89 -0.60
CA ASN A 131 -5.23 -1.13 0.41
C ASN A 131 -4.36 -0.58 1.55
N SER A 132 -3.04 -0.66 1.44
CA SER A 132 -2.11 -0.14 2.45
C SER A 132 -0.90 0.54 1.82
N LEU A 133 -0.07 -0.24 1.14
CA LEU A 133 1.15 0.19 0.47
C LEU A 133 0.91 0.51 -1.02
N GLY A 134 -0.32 0.35 -1.49
CA GLY A 134 -0.71 0.66 -2.86
C GLY A 134 -0.65 2.17 -3.16
N PRO A 135 -0.57 2.54 -4.45
CA PRO A 135 -0.57 3.92 -4.89
C PRO A 135 -1.87 4.64 -4.54
N ALA A 136 -2.96 3.93 -4.23
CA ALA A 136 -4.23 4.52 -3.85
C ALA A 136 -4.10 5.48 -2.65
N GLU A 137 -3.45 5.05 -1.57
CA GLU A 137 -3.20 5.87 -0.38
C GLU A 137 -2.45 7.17 -0.76
N LEU A 138 -1.35 7.04 -1.51
CA LEU A 138 -0.54 8.18 -1.96
C LEU A 138 -1.32 9.11 -2.92
N LEU A 139 -2.13 8.55 -3.81
CA LEU A 139 -2.95 9.31 -4.75
C LEU A 139 -4.07 10.06 -4.03
N ILE A 140 -4.67 9.49 -2.98
CA ILE A 140 -5.69 10.15 -2.16
C ILE A 140 -5.10 11.38 -1.47
N HIS A 141 -3.93 11.25 -0.84
CA HIS A 141 -3.32 12.33 -0.07
C HIS A 141 -2.58 13.36 -0.93
N TYR A 142 -1.87 12.92 -1.97
CA TYR A 142 -0.91 13.75 -2.71
C TYR A 142 -1.20 13.85 -4.22
N GLY A 143 -2.16 13.08 -4.74
CA GLY A 143 -2.53 13.13 -6.15
C GLY A 143 -3.25 14.42 -6.54
N THR A 144 -3.03 14.87 -7.77
CA THR A 144 -3.85 15.92 -8.39
C THR A 144 -5.26 15.38 -8.67
N ASP A 145 -6.24 16.26 -8.88
CA ASP A 145 -7.60 15.86 -9.24
C ASP A 145 -7.62 15.01 -10.53
N LYS A 146 -6.74 15.32 -11.49
CA LYS A 146 -6.55 14.54 -12.71
C LYS A 146 -6.01 13.14 -12.41
N HIS A 147 -5.04 13.01 -11.50
CA HIS A 147 -4.54 11.70 -11.08
C HIS A 147 -5.63 10.89 -10.36
N LYS A 148 -6.33 11.50 -9.40
CA LYS A 148 -7.38 10.85 -8.61
C LYS A 148 -8.51 10.33 -9.48
N SER A 149 -9.06 11.19 -10.35
CA SER A 149 -10.16 10.87 -11.25
C SER A 149 -9.82 9.78 -12.27
N TYR A 150 -8.55 9.72 -12.72
CA TYR A 150 -8.12 8.70 -13.68
C TYR A 150 -7.78 7.37 -13.00
N TYR A 151 -6.97 7.37 -11.94
CA TYR A 151 -6.38 6.14 -11.38
C TYR A 151 -7.23 5.48 -10.31
N LEU A 152 -7.82 6.23 -9.38
CA LEU A 152 -8.54 5.62 -8.24
C LEU A 152 -9.69 4.69 -8.68
N PRO A 153 -10.52 5.03 -9.69
CA PRO A 153 -11.55 4.11 -10.17
C PRO A 153 -11.00 2.83 -10.82
N ARG A 154 -9.84 2.92 -11.48
CA ARG A 154 -9.19 1.78 -12.16
C ARG A 154 -8.55 0.83 -11.14
N LEU A 155 -7.93 1.39 -10.11
CA LEU A 155 -7.39 0.65 -8.97
C LEU A 155 -8.50 -0.05 -8.18
N ALA A 156 -9.62 0.64 -7.92
CA ALA A 156 -10.74 0.06 -7.18
C ALA A 156 -11.34 -1.18 -7.87
N ARG A 157 -11.48 -1.14 -9.20
CA ARG A 157 -11.97 -2.26 -10.01
C ARG A 157 -10.94 -3.38 -10.24
N GLY A 158 -9.66 -3.11 -9.96
CA GLY A 158 -8.57 -4.02 -10.31
C GLY A 158 -8.32 -4.14 -11.82
N ASP A 159 -8.62 -3.07 -12.58
CA ASP A 159 -8.20 -2.95 -13.99
C ASP A 159 -6.67 -2.87 -14.07
N GLU A 160 -6.06 -2.27 -13.04
CA GLU A 160 -4.63 -2.19 -12.82
C GLU A 160 -4.33 -2.76 -11.43
N ILE A 161 -3.42 -3.73 -11.36
CA ILE A 161 -2.99 -4.32 -10.08
C ILE A 161 -1.76 -3.54 -9.59
N PRO A 162 -1.87 -2.79 -8.49
CA PRO A 162 -0.78 -1.95 -8.04
C PRO A 162 0.34 -2.74 -7.38
N CYS A 163 1.56 -2.23 -7.50
CA CYS A 163 2.74 -2.71 -6.79
C CYS A 163 3.51 -1.54 -6.15
N PHE A 164 4.17 -1.80 -5.02
CA PHE A 164 5.02 -0.81 -4.35
C PHE A 164 6.50 -1.12 -4.55
N ALA A 165 7.13 -0.39 -5.46
CA ALA A 165 8.46 -0.70 -5.96
C ALA A 165 9.57 0.03 -5.18
N LEU A 166 9.71 -0.30 -3.89
CA LEU A 166 10.69 0.36 -3.01
C LEU A 166 12.03 -0.36 -2.97
N THR A 167 12.03 -1.63 -2.55
CA THR A 167 13.23 -2.42 -2.22
C THR A 167 14.13 -2.69 -3.43
N GLU A 168 15.44 -2.48 -3.25
CA GLU A 168 16.49 -2.75 -4.23
C GLU A 168 17.41 -3.88 -3.75
N PRO A 169 18.16 -4.57 -4.62
CA PRO A 169 19.07 -5.65 -4.22
C PRO A 169 20.05 -5.28 -3.09
N GLN A 170 20.48 -4.02 -3.06
CA GLN A 170 21.42 -3.45 -2.08
C GLN A 170 20.75 -2.68 -0.94
N ALA A 171 19.43 -2.44 -0.98
CA ALA A 171 18.76 -1.56 -0.03
C ALA A 171 17.33 -2.04 0.27
N GLY A 172 17.11 -2.45 1.52
CA GLY A 172 15.82 -2.84 2.09
C GLY A 172 15.45 -1.97 3.28
N SER A 173 15.93 -2.34 4.48
CA SER A 173 15.66 -1.58 5.72
C SER A 173 16.17 -0.14 5.68
N ASP A 174 17.30 0.10 5.00
CA ASP A 174 17.81 1.44 4.74
C ASP A 174 17.30 1.96 3.39
N ALA A 175 16.06 2.45 3.39
CA ALA A 175 15.43 3.05 2.22
C ALA A 175 16.07 4.40 1.82
N GLY A 176 16.95 4.98 2.63
CA GLY A 176 17.71 6.19 2.27
C GLY A 176 18.84 5.89 1.27
N SER A 177 19.31 4.64 1.24
CA SER A 177 20.43 4.19 0.40
C SER A 177 20.01 3.64 -0.97
N LEU A 178 18.80 3.98 -1.44
CA LEU A 178 18.33 3.63 -2.78
C LEU A 178 19.18 4.33 -3.85
N VAL A 179 19.48 3.63 -4.95
CA VAL A 179 20.32 4.13 -6.05
C VAL A 179 19.54 4.32 -7.36
N SER A 180 18.25 3.95 -7.39
CA SER A 180 17.38 4.28 -8.51
C SER A 180 17.44 5.77 -8.84
N SER A 181 17.50 6.10 -10.13
CA SER A 181 17.66 7.47 -10.59
C SER A 181 16.62 7.84 -11.64
N GLY A 182 16.27 9.13 -11.67
CA GLY A 182 15.37 9.73 -12.64
C GLY A 182 16.00 10.98 -13.23
N THR A 183 16.08 11.08 -14.56
CA THR A 183 16.57 12.27 -15.26
C THR A 183 15.45 12.89 -16.08
N LEU A 184 15.16 14.16 -15.82
CA LEU A 184 14.21 14.93 -16.62
C LEU A 184 14.82 15.29 -17.98
N PHE A 185 14.04 15.16 -19.04
CA PHE A 185 14.43 15.57 -20.38
C PHE A 185 13.20 16.05 -21.16
N ARG A 186 13.41 16.78 -22.26
CA ARG A 186 12.33 17.16 -23.18
C ARG A 186 12.27 16.20 -24.35
N GLY A 187 11.07 15.70 -24.66
CA GLY A 187 10.80 14.87 -25.82
C GLY A 187 10.93 15.64 -27.15
N PRO A 188 10.86 14.95 -28.29
CA PRO A 188 10.93 15.58 -29.62
C PRO A 188 9.82 16.62 -29.88
N ASP A 189 8.70 16.51 -29.16
CA ASP A 189 7.54 17.41 -29.20
C ASP A 189 7.60 18.51 -28.10
N GLY A 190 8.71 18.59 -27.35
CA GLY A 190 8.91 19.55 -26.27
C GLY A 190 8.28 19.16 -24.93
N GLN A 191 7.55 18.03 -24.86
CA GLN A 191 6.95 17.55 -23.61
C GLN A 191 8.02 17.22 -22.56
N LEU A 192 7.74 17.56 -21.30
CA LEU A 192 8.61 17.19 -20.19
C LEU A 192 8.40 15.70 -19.88
N MET A 193 9.49 14.94 -19.86
CA MET A 193 9.50 13.50 -19.63
C MET A 193 10.53 13.15 -18.56
N ILE A 194 10.34 12.01 -17.90
CA ILE A 194 11.33 11.43 -17.00
C ILE A 194 11.87 10.12 -17.58
N ARG A 195 13.20 9.97 -17.56
CA ARG A 195 13.89 8.70 -17.83
C ARG A 195 14.28 8.08 -16.51
N LEU A 196 13.76 6.89 -16.23
CA LEU A 196 14.07 6.15 -15.01
C LEU A 196 15.10 5.05 -15.29
N ASN A 197 16.06 4.90 -14.38
CA ASN A 197 17.00 3.78 -14.31
C ASN A 197 16.91 3.16 -12.92
N TRP A 198 16.35 1.96 -12.84
CA TRP A 198 16.02 1.30 -11.57
C TRP A 198 16.08 -0.21 -11.69
N GLU A 199 16.28 -0.88 -10.55
CA GLU A 199 16.18 -2.32 -10.37
C GLU A 199 15.56 -2.60 -9.00
N LYS A 200 14.49 -3.39 -8.94
CA LYS A 200 13.77 -3.68 -7.69
C LYS A 200 13.68 -5.18 -7.45
N THR A 201 13.64 -5.56 -6.17
CA THR A 201 13.53 -6.96 -5.73
C THR A 201 12.41 -7.11 -4.70
N LEU A 202 11.93 -8.35 -4.49
CA LEU A 202 10.78 -8.72 -3.65
C LEU A 202 9.44 -8.19 -4.18
N HIS A 203 8.88 -8.88 -5.18
CA HIS A 203 7.53 -8.60 -5.69
C HIS A 203 6.51 -9.49 -4.97
N HIS A 204 5.70 -8.91 -4.08
CA HIS A 204 4.73 -9.65 -3.24
C HIS A 204 3.41 -10.01 -3.94
N LEU A 205 3.30 -9.80 -5.25
CA LEU A 205 2.14 -10.18 -6.04
C LEU A 205 2.64 -11.11 -7.13
N GLY A 206 2.09 -12.34 -7.14
CA GLY A 206 2.51 -13.43 -8.03
C GLY A 206 2.44 -13.05 -9.52
N SER A 207 3.01 -13.90 -10.36
CA SER A 207 3.16 -13.75 -11.81
C SER A 207 1.84 -13.70 -12.61
N GLY A 208 0.70 -13.56 -11.95
CA GLY A 208 -0.63 -13.62 -12.52
C GLY A 208 -1.21 -12.25 -12.84
N GLY A 209 -1.26 -11.94 -14.13
CA GLY A 209 -1.92 -10.76 -14.67
C GLY A 209 -0.93 -9.73 -15.19
N ASP A 210 -1.29 -9.09 -16.31
CA ASP A 210 -0.64 -7.89 -16.81
C ASP A 210 -0.67 -6.82 -15.71
N SER A 211 0.33 -6.87 -14.84
CA SER A 211 0.67 -5.79 -13.94
C SER A 211 1.14 -4.67 -14.86
N HIS A 212 0.19 -3.84 -15.27
CA HIS A 212 0.50 -2.56 -15.88
C HIS A 212 1.23 -1.74 -14.84
N TRP A 213 2.56 -1.87 -14.87
CA TRP A 213 3.46 -0.94 -14.23
C TRP A 213 3.07 0.46 -14.68
N PHE A 214 2.96 1.35 -13.72
CA PHE A 214 3.19 2.75 -14.02
C PHE A 214 4.58 2.85 -14.66
N GLY A 215 4.58 2.94 -15.98
CA GLY A 215 5.77 2.89 -16.83
C GLY A 215 6.22 1.47 -17.21
N GLY A 216 5.57 0.88 -18.21
CA GLY A 216 6.15 -0.13 -19.13
C GLY A 216 6.46 -1.52 -18.55
N SER A 217 6.23 -2.56 -19.35
CA SER A 217 6.49 -3.95 -19.00
C SER A 217 7.86 -4.42 -19.52
N HIS A 218 8.81 -4.73 -18.63
CA HIS A 218 9.83 -5.75 -18.90
C HIS A 218 10.48 -6.30 -17.62
N GLN A 219 10.53 -7.63 -17.48
CA GLN A 219 11.41 -8.29 -16.54
C GLN A 219 12.86 -8.18 -17.07
N GLY A 220 13.62 -7.22 -16.55
CA GLY A 220 15.03 -6.97 -16.88
C GLY A 220 15.44 -5.53 -16.55
N PRO A 221 16.74 -5.19 -16.55
CA PRO A 221 17.20 -3.82 -16.37
C PRO A 221 16.66 -2.97 -17.53
N GLY A 222 15.59 -2.23 -17.26
CA GLY A 222 14.80 -1.49 -18.24
C GLY A 222 14.94 0.02 -18.05
N LYS A 223 15.18 0.73 -19.16
CA LYS A 223 15.03 2.20 -19.22
C LYS A 223 13.56 2.49 -19.49
N TYR A 224 12.88 3.10 -18.53
CA TYR A 224 11.46 3.44 -18.66
C TYR A 224 11.28 4.91 -19.03
N PHE A 225 10.35 5.14 -19.96
CA PHE A 225 9.94 6.45 -20.43
C PHE A 225 8.47 6.63 -20.09
N GLY A 226 8.15 7.65 -19.29
CA GLY A 226 6.78 8.03 -18.96
C GLY A 226 6.60 9.55 -19.02
N SER A 227 5.46 10.00 -19.53
CA SER A 227 4.94 11.35 -19.37
C SER A 227 3.86 11.35 -18.27
N TRP A 228 3.85 12.40 -17.45
CA TRP A 228 2.84 12.62 -16.39
C TRP A 228 1.77 13.60 -16.89
#